data_AF-A0A948W5D0-F1
#
_entry.id   AF-A0A948W5D0-F1
#
_cell.length_a   1.000
_cell.length_b   1.000
_cell.length_c   1.000
_cell.angle_alpha   90.00
_cell.angle_beta   90.00
_cell.angle_gamma   90.00
#
_symmetry.space_group_name_H-M   'P 1'
#
loop_
_entity.id
_entity.type
_entity.pdbx_description
1 polymer ?
#
loop_
_entity_poly.entity_id
_entity_poly.type
_entity_poly.pdbx_seq_one_letter_code
_entity_poly.pdbx_strand_id
1 'polypeptide(L)'
;MRESPRWMQVWTRLKRKDPILISALQSVVLDLGWGEKILGMELWTLWELNWAGTGDPSEILLQETTVLANPNREKAWIRSEGAGGAPPGTRPGSWQWCLAWDREQPRAGHAFRVCERLLDRCGMKCHELIRAQVWGLNWGGTVIDPRRATLDVAMTRSRREGLLINPHVHAHQIFSESIPFPWWIRHEETGATL
;
A
#
# COMPACT_ATOMS: atom_id res chain seq x y z
N MET A 1 12.70 -30.43 4.81
CA MET A 1 11.51 -29.80 5.43
C MET A 1 11.20 -28.57 4.58
N ARG A 2 10.01 -28.44 3.96
CA ARG A 2 9.68 -27.21 3.23
C ARG A 2 9.32 -26.15 4.26
N GLU A 3 10.08 -25.07 4.32
CA GLU A 3 9.74 -23.95 5.19
C GLU A 3 8.45 -23.28 4.71
N SER A 4 7.57 -22.92 5.65
CA SER A 4 6.35 -22.21 5.34
C SER A 4 6.66 -20.80 4.80
N PRO A 5 5.94 -20.35 3.76
CA PRO A 5 6.05 -18.99 3.27
C PRO A 5 5.70 -18.01 4.39
N ARG A 6 6.44 -16.91 4.45
CA ARG A 6 6.23 -15.81 5.39
C ARG A 6 6.01 -14.51 4.63
N TRP A 7 5.23 -13.62 5.24
CA TRP A 7 4.90 -12.32 4.65
C TRP A 7 5.48 -11.14 5.44
N MET A 8 5.92 -10.13 4.70
CA MET A 8 6.48 -8.90 5.25
C MET A 8 5.98 -7.77 4.38
N GLN A 9 5.67 -6.66 5.03
CA GLN A 9 5.30 -5.45 4.35
C GLN A 9 6.24 -4.31 4.71
N VAL A 10 6.67 -3.60 3.67
CA VAL A 10 7.45 -2.36 3.78
C VAL A 10 6.56 -1.21 3.33
N TRP A 11 6.25 -0.34 4.29
CA TRP A 11 5.49 0.87 4.07
C TRP A 11 6.43 2.05 3.96
N THR A 12 6.29 2.85 2.91
CA THR A 12 7.11 4.05 2.73
C THR A 12 6.28 5.27 2.43
N ARG A 13 6.73 6.42 2.91
CA ARG A 13 6.20 7.73 2.52
C ARG A 13 7.32 8.75 2.43
N LEU A 14 7.14 9.78 1.60
CA LEU A 14 8.10 10.87 1.50
C LEU A 14 8.24 11.61 2.83
N LYS A 15 9.47 12.03 3.15
CA LYS A 15 9.75 12.91 4.31
C LYS A 15 9.23 14.33 4.10
N ARG A 16 9.15 14.76 2.84
CA ARG A 16 8.61 16.06 2.41
C ARG A 16 7.15 15.89 1.98
N LYS A 17 6.42 17.01 1.86
CA LYS A 17 5.06 16.98 1.32
C LYS A 17 5.08 16.38 -0.09
N ASP A 18 4.25 15.37 -0.31
CA ASP A 18 4.13 14.70 -1.59
C ASP A 18 3.26 15.56 -2.54
N PRO A 19 3.77 15.97 -3.71
CA PRO A 19 2.99 16.76 -4.66
C PRO A 19 1.75 16.02 -5.17
N ILE A 20 1.80 14.69 -5.30
CA ILE A 20 0.66 13.86 -5.71
C ILE A 20 -0.42 13.93 -4.63
N LEU A 21 -0.04 13.82 -3.35
CA LEU A 21 -0.96 13.97 -2.22
C LEU A 21 -1.58 15.38 -2.17
N ILE A 22 -0.79 16.43 -2.42
CA ILE A 22 -1.29 17.81 -2.43
C ILE A 22 -2.33 18.00 -3.54
N SER A 23 -2.01 17.61 -4.77
CA SER A 23 -2.93 17.73 -5.90
C SER A 23 -4.20 16.91 -5.70
N ALA A 24 -4.06 15.69 -5.16
CA ALA A 24 -5.20 14.87 -4.83
C ALA A 24 -6.09 15.52 -3.77
N LEU A 25 -5.52 16.02 -2.67
CA LEU A 25 -6.27 16.73 -1.64
C LEU A 25 -7.01 17.95 -2.20
N GLN A 26 -6.39 18.72 -3.09
CA GLN A 26 -7.05 19.84 -3.76
C GLN A 26 -8.28 19.40 -4.55
N SER A 27 -8.20 18.31 -5.32
CA SER A 27 -9.37 17.80 -6.04
C SER A 27 -10.45 17.28 -5.11
N VAL A 28 -10.10 16.60 -4.01
CA VAL A 28 -11.09 16.13 -3.06
C VAL A 28 -11.82 17.28 -2.35
N VAL A 29 -11.10 18.35 -2.03
CA VAL A 29 -11.66 19.54 -1.36
C VAL A 29 -12.50 20.39 -2.32
N LEU A 30 -11.94 20.73 -3.48
CA LEU A 30 -12.53 21.73 -4.39
C LEU A 30 -13.52 21.12 -5.38
N ASP A 31 -13.18 19.95 -5.93
CA ASP A 31 -13.95 19.38 -7.05
C ASP A 31 -15.04 18.42 -6.54
N LEU A 32 -14.72 17.64 -5.50
CA LEU A 32 -15.63 16.59 -4.99
C LEU A 32 -16.47 17.03 -3.78
N GLY A 33 -16.22 18.20 -3.20
CA GLY A 33 -17.01 18.76 -2.10
C GLY A 33 -16.88 18.02 -0.76
N TRP A 34 -15.81 17.23 -0.57
CA TRP A 34 -15.56 16.49 0.69
C TRP A 34 -14.66 17.24 1.67
N GLY A 35 -14.26 18.47 1.37
CA GLY A 35 -13.22 19.19 2.11
C GLY A 35 -13.46 19.34 3.61
N GLU A 36 -14.68 19.65 4.04
CA GLU A 36 -15.02 19.80 5.46
C GLU A 36 -15.11 18.48 6.22
N LYS A 37 -15.19 17.36 5.48
CA LYS A 37 -15.41 16.01 6.03
C LYS A 37 -14.11 15.22 6.19
N ILE A 38 -13.01 15.67 5.57
CA ILE A 38 -11.71 15.00 5.65
C ILE A 38 -10.84 15.71 6.68
N LEU A 39 -10.50 14.99 7.75
CA LEU A 39 -9.60 15.46 8.80
C LEU A 39 -8.11 15.28 8.43
N GLY A 40 -7.83 14.43 7.45
CA GLY A 40 -6.46 14.15 7.03
C GLY A 40 -6.41 13.17 5.86
N MET A 41 -5.34 13.27 5.09
CA MET A 41 -5.10 12.40 3.96
C MET A 41 -3.62 12.04 3.90
N GLU A 42 -3.32 10.78 3.64
CA GLU A 42 -1.95 10.28 3.52
C GLU A 42 -1.78 9.45 2.25
N LEU A 43 -0.57 9.47 1.71
CA LEU A 43 -0.16 8.62 0.60
C LEU A 43 1.08 7.84 1.02
N TRP A 44 0.99 6.52 0.88
CA TRP A 44 2.07 5.58 1.13
C TRP A 44 2.33 4.72 -0.12
N THR A 45 3.54 4.21 -0.23
CA THR A 45 3.84 3.04 -1.07
C THR A 45 3.94 1.83 -0.15
N LEU A 46 3.23 0.76 -0.51
CA LEU A 46 3.26 -0.52 0.17
C LEU A 46 3.96 -1.55 -0.70
N TRP A 47 4.96 -2.20 -0.14
CA TRP A 47 5.57 -3.39 -0.69
C TRP A 47 5.13 -4.59 0.14
N GLU A 48 4.69 -5.67 -0.49
CA GLU A 48 4.44 -6.96 0.18
C GLU A 48 5.35 -8.02 -0.42
N LEU A 49 6.15 -8.63 0.45
CA LEU A 49 7.15 -9.64 0.15
C LEU A 49 6.71 -10.98 0.71
N ASN A 50 6.74 -12.01 -0.14
CA ASN A 50 6.71 -13.40 0.26
C ASN A 50 8.13 -13.98 0.21
N TRP A 51 8.60 -14.57 1.31
CA TRP A 51 9.88 -15.28 1.32
C TRP A 51 9.83 -16.61 2.08
N ALA A 52 10.85 -17.43 1.84
CA ALA A 52 11.19 -18.62 2.61
C ALA A 52 12.66 -18.56 3.06
N GLY A 53 13.03 -19.28 4.12
CA GLY A 53 14.38 -19.29 4.70
C GLY A 53 14.41 -18.79 6.15
N THR A 54 15.36 -19.24 6.94
CA THR A 54 15.51 -18.86 8.35
C THR A 54 15.97 -17.40 8.47
N GLY A 55 15.17 -16.55 9.14
CA GLY A 55 15.53 -15.17 9.45
C GLY A 55 14.42 -14.16 9.15
N ASP A 56 14.65 -12.92 9.56
CA ASP A 56 13.88 -11.74 9.15
C ASP A 56 14.67 -10.99 8.07
N PRO A 57 14.14 -10.83 6.84
CA PRO A 57 14.83 -10.14 5.76
C PRO A 57 14.83 -8.61 5.91
N SER A 58 14.14 -8.05 6.91
CA SER A 58 13.92 -6.61 7.06
C SER A 58 15.22 -5.80 7.06
N GLU A 59 16.24 -6.26 7.80
CA GLU A 59 17.51 -5.54 7.95
C GLU A 59 18.29 -5.45 6.64
N ILE A 60 18.54 -6.59 5.97
CA ILE A 60 19.28 -6.62 4.71
C ILE A 60 18.57 -5.84 3.61
N LEU A 61 17.24 -5.94 3.54
CA LEU A 61 16.45 -5.26 2.52
C LEU A 61 16.39 -3.73 2.72
N LEU A 62 16.55 -3.22 3.93
CA LEU A 62 16.62 -1.77 4.18
C LEU A 62 18.03 -1.21 4.10
N GLN A 63 19.05 -1.98 4.49
CA GLN A 63 20.43 -1.50 4.53
C GLN A 63 21.12 -1.61 3.16
N GLU A 64 20.87 -2.69 2.43
CA GLU A 64 21.63 -2.99 1.20
C GLU A 64 20.94 -2.52 -0.10
N THR A 65 19.73 -1.97 -0.02
CA THR A 65 19.05 -1.44 -1.20
C THR A 65 18.18 -0.23 -0.91
N THR A 66 18.09 0.66 -1.88
CA THR A 66 17.18 1.82 -1.85
C THR A 66 15.90 1.58 -2.64
N VAL A 67 15.74 0.39 -3.22
CA VAL A 67 14.63 0.08 -4.13
C VAL A 67 13.30 -0.03 -3.40
N LEU A 68 13.30 -0.55 -2.16
CA LEU A 68 12.08 -0.62 -1.34
C LEU A 68 11.86 0.67 -0.54
N ALA A 69 12.94 1.28 -0.07
CA ALA A 69 12.92 2.53 0.68
C ALA A 69 14.21 3.30 0.47
N ASN A 70 14.11 4.58 0.10
CA ASN A 70 15.26 5.48 0.07
C ASN A 70 15.37 6.24 1.40
N PRO A 71 16.33 5.91 2.30
CA PRO A 71 16.40 6.51 3.63
C PRO A 71 16.67 8.02 3.61
N ASN A 72 17.16 8.58 2.50
CA ASN A 72 17.34 10.03 2.37
C ASN A 72 16.03 10.75 2.04
N ARG A 73 15.11 10.09 1.32
CA ARG A 73 13.87 10.69 0.82
C ARG A 73 12.62 10.27 1.58
N GLU A 74 12.64 9.08 2.17
CA GLU A 74 11.46 8.38 2.66
C GLU A 74 11.61 7.99 4.13
N LYS A 75 10.46 7.91 4.82
CA LYS A 75 10.31 7.18 6.07
C LYS A 75 9.84 5.78 5.71
N ALA A 76 10.41 4.76 6.34
CA ALA A 76 10.02 3.37 6.16
C ALA A 76 9.43 2.80 7.45
N TRP A 77 8.47 1.89 7.31
CA TRP A 77 7.91 1.10 8.40
C TRP A 77 7.81 -0.34 7.94
N ILE A 78 8.31 -1.27 8.76
CA ILE A 78 8.25 -2.69 8.45
C ILE A 78 7.33 -3.37 9.44
N ARG A 79 6.53 -4.29 8.93
CA ARG A 79 5.84 -5.29 9.74
C ARG A 79 6.01 -6.65 9.09
N SER A 80 6.15 -7.67 9.92
CA SER A 80 6.24 -9.06 9.50
C SER A 80 4.99 -9.79 9.98
N GLU A 81 4.59 -10.85 9.28
CA GLU A 81 3.45 -11.67 9.67
C GLU A 81 3.65 -12.21 11.10
N GLY A 82 2.63 -12.03 11.95
CA GLY A 82 2.71 -12.36 13.37
C GLY A 82 3.51 -11.39 14.24
N ALA A 83 4.12 -10.34 13.67
CA ALA A 83 4.91 -9.34 14.38
C ALA A 83 4.60 -7.90 13.93
N GLY A 84 3.95 -7.14 14.80
CA GLY A 84 3.87 -5.68 14.70
C GLY A 84 2.47 -5.09 14.43
N GLY A 85 2.30 -3.85 14.90
CA GLY A 85 1.10 -3.03 14.68
C GLY A 85 1.11 -2.31 13.34
N ALA A 86 -0.05 -1.79 12.95
CA ALA A 86 -0.21 -1.02 11.72
C ALA A 86 0.63 0.30 11.74
N PRO A 87 0.94 0.89 10.57
CA PRO A 87 1.81 2.07 10.46
C PRO A 87 1.38 3.24 11.38
N PRO A 88 2.31 4.08 11.85
CA PRO A 88 1.98 5.24 12.67
C PRO A 88 1.05 6.20 11.89
N GLY A 89 -0.17 6.38 12.39
CA GLY A 89 -1.25 7.10 11.70
C GLY A 89 -2.51 6.25 11.54
N THR A 90 -2.40 4.92 11.64
CA THR A 90 -3.52 3.98 11.44
C THR A 90 -4.28 3.66 12.73
N ARG A 91 -4.60 4.67 13.54
CA ARG A 91 -5.41 4.41 14.75
C ARG A 91 -6.79 3.89 14.35
N PRO A 92 -7.34 2.86 15.03
CA PRO A 92 -8.69 2.39 14.77
C PRO A 92 -9.71 3.52 14.93
N GLY A 93 -10.67 3.60 13.99
CA GLY A 93 -11.91 4.35 14.19
C GLY A 93 -12.27 5.37 13.12
N SER A 94 -11.31 5.98 12.41
CA SER A 94 -11.63 7.05 11.43
C SER A 94 -10.90 6.97 10.09
N TRP A 95 -9.86 6.15 9.99
CA TRP A 95 -9.11 5.97 8.74
C TRP A 95 -9.74 4.89 7.86
N GLN A 96 -9.82 5.20 6.58
CA GLN A 96 -10.09 4.24 5.52
C GLN A 96 -8.88 4.17 4.59
N TRP A 97 -8.50 2.96 4.20
CA TRP A 97 -7.37 2.69 3.34
C TRP A 97 -7.85 2.27 1.98
N CYS A 98 -7.40 2.96 0.93
CA CYS A 98 -7.64 2.60 -0.45
C CYS A 98 -6.31 2.16 -1.06
N LEU A 99 -6.14 0.86 -1.28
CA LEU A 99 -4.99 0.31 -2.00
C LEU A 99 -5.28 0.39 -3.48
N ALA A 100 -4.27 0.80 -4.25
CA ALA A 100 -4.29 0.81 -5.70
C ALA A 100 -3.02 0.15 -6.23
N TRP A 101 -3.14 -0.74 -7.19
CA TRP A 101 -2.00 -1.38 -7.84
C TRP A 101 -2.28 -1.58 -9.33
N ASP A 102 -1.21 -1.71 -10.12
CA ASP A 102 -1.29 -1.94 -11.56
C ASP A 102 -1.91 -3.33 -11.85
N ARG A 103 -2.95 -3.37 -12.68
CA ARG A 103 -3.65 -4.62 -13.06
C ARG A 103 -2.76 -5.57 -13.84
N GLU A 104 -1.94 -5.04 -14.73
CA GLU A 104 -1.14 -5.83 -15.66
C GLU A 104 0.21 -6.21 -15.02
N GLN A 105 0.73 -5.36 -14.13
CA GLN A 105 2.03 -5.55 -13.50
C GLN A 105 2.04 -5.22 -12.01
N PRO A 106 1.32 -5.99 -11.17
CA PRO A 106 1.41 -5.82 -9.72
C PRO A 106 2.82 -6.14 -9.20
N ARG A 107 3.59 -6.93 -9.96
CA ARG A 107 4.97 -7.32 -9.66
C ARG A 107 5.93 -6.20 -10.00
N ALA A 108 6.73 -5.80 -9.01
CA ALA A 108 7.75 -4.80 -9.20
C ALA A 108 9.04 -5.41 -9.79
N GLY A 109 9.04 -5.75 -11.08
CA GLY A 109 10.04 -6.61 -11.72
C GLY A 109 11.51 -6.27 -11.43
N HIS A 110 11.90 -4.99 -11.42
CA HIS A 110 13.26 -4.60 -11.01
C HIS A 110 13.52 -4.83 -9.52
N ALA A 111 12.59 -4.40 -8.66
CA ALA A 111 12.68 -4.58 -7.21
C ALA A 111 12.74 -6.05 -6.82
N PHE A 112 11.92 -6.88 -7.45
CA PHE A 112 11.90 -8.33 -7.24
C PHE A 112 13.28 -8.93 -7.49
N ARG A 113 13.92 -8.63 -8.62
CA ARG A 113 15.27 -9.14 -8.96
C ARG A 113 16.37 -8.64 -8.01
N VAL A 114 16.20 -7.46 -7.41
CA VAL A 114 17.14 -6.95 -6.40
C VAL A 114 16.94 -7.70 -5.09
N CYS A 115 15.70 -7.81 -4.61
CA CYS A 115 15.35 -8.55 -3.40
C CYS A 115 15.75 -10.03 -3.51
N GLU A 116 15.46 -10.69 -4.63
CA GLU A 116 15.82 -12.08 -4.89
C GLU A 116 17.33 -12.31 -4.71
N ARG A 117 18.18 -11.49 -5.35
CA ARG A 117 19.64 -11.59 -5.23
C ARG A 117 20.15 -11.33 -3.81
N LEU A 118 19.54 -10.39 -3.08
CA LEU A 118 19.94 -10.10 -1.71
C LEU A 118 19.55 -11.24 -0.76
N LEU A 119 18.34 -11.77 -0.90
CA LEU A 119 17.87 -12.88 -0.07
C LEU A 119 18.66 -14.16 -0.34
N ASP A 120 18.97 -14.46 -1.60
CA ASP A 120 19.73 -15.65 -1.99
C ASP A 120 21.12 -15.69 -1.33
N ARG A 121 21.80 -14.53 -1.21
CA ARG A 121 23.08 -14.39 -0.48
C ARG A 121 22.99 -14.78 0.99
N CYS A 122 21.80 -14.75 1.57
CA CYS A 122 21.54 -15.11 2.96
C CYS A 122 20.87 -16.49 3.12
N GLY A 123 20.80 -17.29 2.04
CA GLY A 123 20.10 -18.59 2.05
C GLY A 123 18.58 -18.47 2.16
N MET A 124 18.01 -17.29 1.85
CA MET A 124 16.58 -17.04 1.78
C MET A 124 16.11 -16.98 0.32
N LYS A 125 14.83 -17.26 0.09
CA LYS A 125 14.23 -17.24 -1.24
C LYS A 125 13.11 -16.21 -1.32
N CYS A 126 13.22 -15.26 -2.24
CA CYS A 126 12.12 -14.36 -2.60
C CYS A 126 11.14 -15.10 -3.51
N HIS A 127 9.90 -15.27 -3.10
CA HIS A 127 8.85 -15.90 -3.91
C HIS A 127 8.01 -14.88 -4.65
N GLU A 128 7.67 -13.77 -4.00
CA GLU A 128 6.82 -12.75 -4.58
C GLU A 128 7.14 -11.38 -3.97
N LEU A 129 7.06 -10.34 -4.81
CA LEU A 129 7.14 -8.96 -4.37
C LEU A 129 6.12 -8.13 -5.15
N ILE A 130 5.22 -7.50 -4.40
CA ILE A 130 4.08 -6.76 -4.93
C ILE A 130 4.16 -5.33 -4.44
N ARG A 131 3.79 -4.39 -5.31
CA ARG A 131 3.75 -2.97 -4.98
C ARG A 131 2.33 -2.43 -5.12
N ALA A 132 1.90 -1.67 -4.13
CA ALA A 132 0.68 -0.87 -4.18
C ALA A 132 0.95 0.57 -3.73
N GLN A 133 0.13 1.50 -4.19
CA GLN A 133 -0.08 2.78 -3.54
C GLN A 133 -1.19 2.63 -2.51
N VAL A 134 -1.04 3.26 -1.35
CA VAL A 134 -2.05 3.24 -0.29
C VAL A 134 -2.44 4.66 0.06
N TRP A 135 -3.69 4.99 -0.22
CA TRP A 135 -4.31 6.22 0.21
C TRP A 135 -4.97 6.02 1.55
N GLY A 136 -4.55 6.78 2.55
CA GLY A 136 -5.25 6.89 3.82
C GLY A 136 -6.17 8.10 3.79
N LEU A 137 -7.44 7.92 4.15
CA LEU A 137 -8.39 9.02 4.33
C LEU A 137 -8.94 8.98 5.75
N ASN A 138 -8.70 10.05 6.50
CA ASN A 138 -9.24 10.25 7.84
C ASN A 138 -10.54 11.04 7.75
N TRP A 139 -11.66 10.38 8.00
CA TRP A 139 -12.97 11.00 7.92
C TRP A 139 -13.39 11.56 9.27
N GLY A 140 -14.07 12.71 9.24
CA GLY A 140 -14.74 13.28 10.41
C GLY A 140 -15.92 12.42 10.86
N GLY A 141 -16.27 12.50 12.15
CA GLY A 141 -17.35 11.71 12.75
C GLY A 141 -18.77 12.02 12.22
N THR A 142 -18.90 12.99 11.30
CA THR A 142 -20.15 13.33 10.60
C THR A 142 -20.40 12.47 9.36
N VAL A 143 -19.41 11.69 8.90
CA VAL A 143 -19.55 10.82 7.74
C VAL A 143 -20.18 9.49 8.16
N ILE A 144 -21.43 9.27 7.73
CA ILE A 144 -22.23 8.08 8.08
C ILE A 144 -21.61 6.78 7.54
N ASP A 145 -21.07 6.82 6.31
CA ASP A 145 -20.41 5.68 5.67
C ASP A 145 -19.04 6.09 5.11
N PRO A 146 -17.98 6.05 5.95
CA PRO A 146 -16.62 6.40 5.53
C PRO A 146 -16.09 5.50 4.41
N ARG A 147 -16.49 4.22 4.38
CA ARG A 147 -16.06 3.26 3.37
C ARG A 147 -16.62 3.66 2.01
N ARG A 148 -17.91 3.98 1.94
CA ARG A 148 -18.55 4.47 0.70
C ARG A 148 -17.98 5.80 0.25
N ALA A 149 -17.81 6.76 1.17
CA ALA A 149 -17.18 8.05 0.85
C ALA A 149 -15.76 7.86 0.28
N THR A 150 -14.99 6.89 0.79
CA THR A 150 -13.68 6.53 0.26
C THR A 150 -13.74 5.99 -1.16
N LEU A 151 -14.73 5.15 -1.50
CA LEU A 151 -14.95 4.69 -2.88
C LEU A 151 -15.25 5.85 -3.82
N ASP A 152 -16.16 6.73 -3.41
CA ASP A 152 -16.61 7.85 -4.22
C ASP A 152 -15.45 8.84 -4.50
N VAL A 153 -14.56 9.05 -3.52
CA VAL A 153 -13.34 9.83 -3.70
C VAL A 153 -12.28 9.08 -4.51
N ALA A 154 -12.13 7.78 -4.32
CA ALA A 154 -11.08 7.01 -4.96
C ALA A 154 -11.29 6.86 -6.48
N MET A 155 -12.55 6.70 -6.90
CA MET A 155 -12.93 6.33 -8.26
C MET A 155 -13.55 7.47 -9.09
N THR A 156 -13.21 8.73 -8.81
CA THR A 156 -13.68 9.84 -9.65
C THR A 156 -13.41 9.53 -11.13
N ARG A 157 -14.39 9.81 -12.00
CA ARG A 157 -14.33 9.49 -13.44
C ARG A 157 -13.83 10.66 -14.28
N SER A 158 -13.59 11.80 -13.65
CA SER A 158 -13.18 13.01 -14.34
C SER A 158 -11.68 12.91 -14.64
N ARG A 159 -11.31 12.95 -15.93
CA ARG A 159 -9.91 13.04 -16.37
C ARG A 159 -9.23 14.36 -15.95
N ARG A 160 -10.03 15.34 -15.50
CA ARG A 160 -9.56 16.66 -15.07
C ARG A 160 -9.35 16.74 -13.57
N GLU A 161 -9.99 15.87 -12.80
CA GLU A 161 -9.88 15.80 -11.34
C GLU A 161 -8.83 14.75 -10.97
N GLY A 162 -8.01 15.03 -9.97
CA GLY A 162 -6.97 14.11 -9.53
C GLY A 162 -7.55 12.77 -9.11
N LEU A 163 -7.16 11.71 -9.81
CA LEU A 163 -7.57 10.35 -9.48
C LEU A 163 -6.67 9.80 -8.37
N LEU A 164 -7.26 9.39 -7.23
CA LEU A 164 -6.52 8.50 -6.32
C LEU A 164 -6.25 7.17 -7.02
N ILE A 165 -7.22 6.70 -7.81
CA ILE A 165 -7.17 5.43 -8.53
C ILE A 165 -7.63 5.67 -9.96
N ASN A 166 -6.77 5.30 -10.92
CA ASN A 166 -7.18 5.26 -12.32
C ASN A 166 -7.90 3.92 -12.60
N PRO A 167 -9.22 3.91 -12.80
CA PRO A 167 -9.99 2.66 -12.92
C PRO A 167 -9.69 1.87 -14.21
N HIS A 168 -8.95 2.46 -15.16
CA HIS A 168 -8.56 1.77 -16.40
C HIS A 168 -7.28 0.95 -16.25
N VAL A 169 -6.38 1.34 -15.35
CA VAL A 169 -5.07 0.69 -15.20
C VAL A 169 -4.86 0.09 -13.80
N HIS A 170 -5.58 0.59 -12.80
CA HIS A 170 -5.45 0.13 -11.43
C HIS A 170 -6.62 -0.77 -11.03
N ALA A 171 -6.29 -1.85 -10.32
CA ALA A 171 -7.24 -2.52 -9.43
C ALA A 171 -7.07 -1.95 -8.03
N HIS A 172 -8.08 -2.17 -7.18
CA HIS A 172 -8.14 -1.54 -5.88
C HIS A 172 -8.90 -2.36 -4.85
N GLN A 173 -8.62 -2.07 -3.58
CA GLN A 173 -9.32 -2.64 -2.43
C GLN A 173 -9.39 -1.63 -1.30
N ILE A 174 -10.49 -1.67 -0.54
CA ILE A 174 -10.70 -0.78 0.62
C ILE A 174 -10.74 -1.56 1.91
N PHE A 175 -9.98 -1.06 2.89
CA PHE A 175 -9.92 -1.57 4.25
C PHE A 175 -10.32 -0.48 5.24
N SER A 176 -11.17 -0.85 6.18
CA SER A 176 -11.60 0.03 7.28
C SER A 176 -10.73 -0.18 8.54
N GLU A 177 -9.87 -1.18 8.50
CA GLU A 177 -8.94 -1.56 9.55
C GLU A 177 -7.52 -1.63 8.96
N SER A 178 -6.59 -2.24 9.70
CA SER A 178 -5.27 -2.54 9.15
C SER A 178 -5.38 -3.42 7.90
N ILE A 179 -4.59 -3.10 6.87
CA ILE A 179 -4.40 -4.00 5.72
C ILE A 179 -3.94 -5.37 6.24
N PRO A 180 -4.44 -6.51 5.75
CA PRO A 180 -4.05 -7.83 6.23
C PRO A 180 -2.73 -8.33 5.58
N PHE A 181 -2.32 -9.54 5.95
CA PHE A 181 -1.32 -10.35 5.25
C PHE A 181 -1.96 -11.65 4.74
N PRO A 182 -1.58 -12.13 3.54
CA PRO A 182 -1.28 -11.25 2.41
C PRO A 182 -2.48 -10.36 2.11
N TRP A 183 -2.26 -9.11 1.69
CA TRP A 183 -3.36 -8.31 1.16
C TRP A 183 -3.68 -8.69 -0.28
N TRP A 184 -2.66 -9.18 -1.01
CA TRP A 184 -2.82 -9.68 -2.35
C TRP A 184 -3.08 -11.18 -2.34
N ILE A 185 -4.35 -11.55 -2.54
CA ILE A 185 -4.72 -12.91 -2.88
C ILE A 185 -4.98 -12.92 -4.38
N ARG A 186 -4.14 -13.63 -5.14
CA ARG A 186 -4.44 -13.88 -6.56
C ARG A 186 -5.79 -14.59 -6.61
N HIS A 187 -6.81 -13.91 -7.15
CA HIS A 187 -8.02 -14.58 -7.61
C HIS A 187 -7.69 -15.38 -8.88
N GLU A 188 -6.86 -16.42 -8.77
CA GLU A 188 -6.59 -17.35 -9.89
C GLU A 188 -7.44 -18.64 -9.79
N GLU A 189 -8.32 -18.81 -8.79
CA GLU A 189 -9.12 -20.05 -8.65
C GLU A 189 -10.58 -19.87 -8.21
N THR A 190 -11.15 -18.67 -8.29
CA THR A 190 -12.62 -18.52 -8.21
C THR A 190 -13.12 -17.90 -9.50
N GLY A 191 -13.61 -18.74 -10.40
CA GLY A 191 -14.45 -18.35 -11.54
C GLY A 191 -15.80 -17.79 -11.08
N ALA A 192 -15.77 -16.80 -10.19
CA ALA A 192 -16.92 -16.07 -9.71
C ALA A 192 -16.80 -14.65 -10.26
N THR A 193 -17.40 -14.46 -11.43
CA THR A 193 -17.82 -13.17 -11.95
C THR A 193 -18.67 -12.48 -10.88
N LEU A 194 -18.24 -11.29 -10.44
CA LEU A 194 -19.14 -10.31 -9.83
C LEU A 194 -19.52 -9.28 -10.89
#